data_AF-A0A0Q7A6C7-F1
#
_entry.id   AF-A0A0Q7A6C7-F1
#
_cell.length_a   1.000
_cell.length_b   1.000
_cell.length_c   1.000
_cell.angle_alpha   90.00
_cell.angle_beta   90.00
_cell.angle_gamma   90.00
#
_symmetry.space_group_name_H-M   'P 1'
#
loop_
_entity.id
_entity.type
_entity.pdbx_description
1 polymer ?
#
loop_
_entity_poly.entity_id
_entity_poly.type
_entity_poly.pdbx_seq_one_letter_code
_entity_poly.pdbx_strand_id
1 'polypeptide(L)'
;METSLYLPVKTFLEEAGYTVKGEIGGCDLVGVSEADPSVLVVCELKLSFNLELILQAVDRASVADEVWIAARVSAKGRGRESDRRYRDLCRRLGFGMLGVADNGEVSVIVGSVVPMPRTNPKRRSRLMREHQKRKGDPAIGGSTRTPLMTAYRQQALGCAAVLAGGPLKVREIRASVPEAAKILQGNVYGWFERVERGVYGLTPAGHEALERWQR
;
A
#
# COMPACT_ATOMS: atom_id res chain seq x y z
N MET A 1 2.34 23.61 20.50
CA MET A 1 2.26 22.55 21.53
C MET A 1 1.02 21.72 21.27
N GLU A 2 0.88 20.51 21.80
CA GLU A 2 -0.32 19.70 21.55
C GLU A 2 -1.61 20.40 22.00
N THR A 3 -1.51 21.14 23.10
CA THR A 3 -2.57 22.02 23.64
C THR A 3 -3.08 23.07 22.65
N SER A 4 -2.31 23.45 21.62
CA SER A 4 -2.79 24.39 20.60
C SER A 4 -3.78 23.77 19.61
N LEU A 5 -3.90 22.43 19.58
CA LEU A 5 -4.90 21.72 18.78
C LEU A 5 -6.25 21.62 19.48
N TYR A 6 -6.25 21.65 20.82
CA TYR A 6 -7.43 21.39 21.64
C TYR A 6 -8.57 22.36 21.32
N LEU A 7 -8.32 23.67 21.40
CA LEU A 7 -9.39 24.66 21.23
C LEU A 7 -10.02 24.63 19.81
N PRO A 8 -9.24 24.61 18.71
CA PRO A 8 -9.80 24.41 17.37
C PRO A 8 -10.72 23.19 17.24
N VAL A 9 -10.26 22.03 17.72
CA VAL A 9 -11.01 20.78 17.60
C VAL A 9 -12.25 20.78 18.49
N LYS A 10 -12.13 21.34 19.70
CA LYS A 10 -13.27 21.53 20.61
C LYS A 10 -14.34 22.38 19.95
N THR A 11 -13.99 23.54 19.41
CA THR A 11 -14.93 24.43 18.73
C THR A 11 -15.59 23.74 17.54
N PHE A 12 -14.80 23.03 16.71
CA PHE A 12 -15.34 22.27 15.58
C PHE A 12 -16.40 21.24 16.00
N LEU A 13 -16.16 20.49 17.08
CA LEU A 13 -17.13 19.52 17.59
C LEU A 13 -18.34 20.21 18.26
N GLU A 14 -18.13 21.32 18.97
CA GLU A 14 -19.25 22.09 19.56
C GLU A 14 -20.18 22.68 18.48
N GLU A 15 -19.62 23.20 17.39
CA GLU A 15 -20.38 23.66 16.22
C GLU A 15 -21.16 22.53 15.53
N ALA A 16 -20.70 21.29 15.68
CA ALA A 16 -21.41 20.09 15.22
C ALA A 16 -22.51 19.60 16.19
N GLY A 17 -22.76 20.31 17.30
CA GLY A 17 -23.84 20.02 18.25
C GLY A 17 -23.46 19.09 19.40
N TYR A 18 -22.17 19.03 19.76
CA TYR A 18 -21.67 18.29 20.91
C TYR A 18 -21.32 19.22 22.09
N THR A 19 -21.66 18.83 23.31
CA THR A 19 -21.06 19.46 24.50
C THR A 19 -19.71 18.79 24.79
N VAL A 20 -18.60 19.52 24.64
CA VAL A 20 -17.24 18.93 24.63
C VAL A 20 -16.42 19.30 25.86
N LYS A 21 -15.76 18.30 26.45
CA LYS A 21 -14.82 18.44 27.57
C LYS A 21 -13.53 17.69 27.28
N GLY A 22 -12.41 18.21 27.78
CA GLY A 22 -11.10 17.57 27.66
C GLY A 22 -10.73 16.69 28.84
N GLU A 23 -9.73 15.82 28.65
CA GLU A 23 -9.09 15.01 29.69
C GLU A 23 -10.07 14.10 30.46
N ILE A 24 -11.09 13.59 29.76
CA ILE A 24 -12.10 12.71 30.35
C ILE A 24 -11.68 11.25 30.12
N GLY A 25 -11.44 10.51 31.21
CA GLY A 25 -11.10 9.08 31.12
C GLY A 25 -9.80 8.80 30.33
N GLY A 26 -8.88 9.76 30.28
CA GLY A 26 -7.66 9.70 29.49
C GLY A 26 -7.83 9.92 27.99
N CYS A 27 -8.99 10.42 27.54
CA CYS A 27 -9.19 10.90 26.18
C CYS A 27 -8.93 12.40 26.10
N ASP A 28 -8.32 12.87 25.00
CA ASP A 28 -8.02 14.29 24.84
C ASP A 28 -9.28 15.16 24.73
N LEU A 29 -10.28 14.74 23.95
CA LEU A 29 -11.63 15.34 23.93
C LEU A 29 -12.73 14.28 23.96
N VAL A 30 -13.78 14.56 24.71
CA VAL A 30 -15.03 13.79 24.75
C VAL A 30 -16.20 14.75 24.56
N GLY A 31 -17.04 14.47 23.58
CA GLY A 31 -18.29 15.18 23.30
C GLY A 31 -19.50 14.29 23.53
N VAL A 32 -20.57 14.87 24.05
CA VAL A 32 -21.89 14.23 24.16
C VAL A 32 -22.87 15.02 23.30
N SER A 33 -23.67 14.35 22.48
CA SER A 33 -24.60 15.06 21.58
C SER A 33 -25.69 15.80 22.38
N GLU A 34 -25.96 17.04 22.00
CA GLU A 34 -27.05 17.82 22.60
C GLU A 34 -28.43 17.29 22.18
N ALA A 35 -28.53 16.72 20.98
CA ALA A 35 -29.78 16.16 20.46
C ALA A 35 -30.08 14.76 21.01
N ASP A 36 -29.02 13.97 21.27
CA ASP A 36 -29.13 12.63 21.86
C ASP A 36 -27.98 12.38 22.85
N PRO A 37 -28.19 12.58 24.16
CA PRO A 37 -27.14 12.42 25.16
C PRO A 37 -26.57 11.01 25.30
N SER A 38 -27.14 10.01 24.62
CA SER A 38 -26.56 8.66 24.55
C SER A 38 -25.42 8.54 23.55
N VAL A 39 -25.31 9.46 22.59
CA VAL A 39 -24.26 9.48 21.57
C VAL A 39 -22.99 10.11 22.12
N LEU A 40 -21.90 9.34 22.10
CA LEU A 40 -20.58 9.72 22.57
C LEU A 40 -19.58 9.85 21.41
N VAL A 41 -18.98 11.04 21.27
CA VAL A 41 -17.85 11.28 20.35
C VAL A 41 -16.55 11.42 21.13
N VAL A 42 -15.49 10.78 20.64
CA VAL A 42 -14.13 10.91 21.21
C VAL A 42 -13.18 11.43 20.15
N CYS A 43 -12.31 12.38 20.51
CA CYS A 43 -11.23 12.82 19.64
C CYS A 43 -9.87 12.77 20.35
N GLU A 44 -8.93 12.06 19.73
CA GLU A 44 -7.52 12.00 20.16
C GLU A 44 -6.68 12.98 19.32
N LEU A 45 -5.71 13.61 19.95
CA LEU A 45 -4.84 14.64 19.39
C LEU A 45 -3.40 14.11 19.31
N LYS A 46 -2.67 14.48 18.25
CA LYS A 46 -1.19 14.51 18.26
C LYS A 46 -0.68 15.66 17.40
N LEU A 47 0.53 16.14 17.66
CA LEU A 47 1.18 17.13 16.78
C LEU A 47 1.37 16.65 15.33
N SER A 48 1.43 15.34 15.13
CA SER A 48 1.53 14.72 13.81
C SER A 48 0.77 13.42 13.79
N PHE A 49 0.08 13.14 12.69
CA PHE A 49 -0.49 11.83 12.43
C PHE A 49 0.59 10.75 12.53
N ASN A 50 0.40 9.78 13.42
CA ASN A 50 1.32 8.67 13.63
C ASN A 50 0.57 7.37 13.96
N LEU A 51 1.32 6.28 14.20
CA LEU A 51 0.71 4.99 14.54
C LEU A 51 0.07 5.03 15.93
N GLU A 52 0.72 5.69 16.89
CA GLU A 52 0.20 5.80 18.26
C GLU A 52 -1.20 6.41 18.30
N LEU A 53 -1.41 7.50 17.57
CA LEU A 53 -2.73 8.15 17.45
C LEU A 53 -3.81 7.20 16.92
N ILE A 54 -3.45 6.29 16.01
CA ILE A 54 -4.39 5.26 15.52
C ILE A 54 -4.67 4.22 16.60
N LEU A 55 -3.64 3.80 17.35
CA LEU A 55 -3.81 2.82 18.42
C LEU A 55 -4.70 3.36 19.54
N GLN A 56 -4.49 4.62 19.96
CA GLN A 56 -5.39 5.30 20.88
C GLN A 56 -6.84 5.30 20.36
N ALA A 57 -7.05 5.68 19.10
CA ALA A 57 -8.38 5.66 18.48
C ALA A 57 -9.03 4.27 18.44
N VAL A 58 -8.24 3.20 18.21
CA VAL A 58 -8.73 1.81 18.29
C VAL A 58 -9.23 1.48 19.70
N ASP A 59 -8.50 1.89 20.74
CA ASP A 59 -8.93 1.66 22.12
C ASP A 59 -10.26 2.39 22.41
N ARG A 60 -10.42 3.63 21.91
CA ARG A 60 -11.65 4.42 22.08
C ARG A 60 -12.85 3.90 21.30
N ALA A 61 -12.63 3.26 20.16
CA ALA A 61 -13.71 2.73 19.32
C ALA A 61 -14.54 1.62 20.00
N SER A 62 -14.06 1.04 21.09
CA SER A 62 -14.82 0.08 21.89
C SER A 62 -15.88 0.70 22.79
N VAL A 63 -15.82 2.02 23.03
CA VAL A 63 -16.67 2.73 24.00
C VAL A 63 -17.38 3.97 23.44
N ALA A 64 -17.05 4.41 22.22
CA ALA A 64 -17.60 5.60 21.58
C ALA A 64 -18.35 5.26 20.28
N ASP A 65 -19.40 6.02 19.98
CA ASP A 65 -20.16 5.89 18.74
C ASP A 65 -19.41 6.50 17.55
N GLU A 66 -18.63 7.54 17.82
CA GLU A 66 -17.84 8.24 16.81
C GLU A 66 -16.42 8.54 17.34
N VAL A 67 -15.41 8.18 16.55
CA VAL A 67 -14.00 8.42 16.90
C VAL A 67 -13.31 9.27 15.83
N TRP A 68 -12.68 10.34 16.29
CA TRP A 68 -11.88 11.25 15.48
C TRP A 68 -10.42 11.23 15.92
N ILE A 69 -9.52 11.36 14.96
CA ILE A 69 -8.12 11.70 15.22
C ILE A 69 -7.81 13.05 14.62
N ALA A 70 -7.12 13.91 15.37
CA ALA A 70 -6.72 15.22 14.88
C ALA A 70 -5.22 15.44 15.01
N ALA A 71 -4.64 16.06 13.98
CA ALA A 71 -3.26 16.47 14.02
C ALA A 71 -3.01 17.73 13.19
N ARG A 72 -1.87 18.37 13.46
CA ARG A 72 -1.44 19.52 12.68
C ARG A 72 -1.16 19.10 11.23
N VAL A 73 -1.66 19.87 10.27
CA VAL A 73 -1.35 19.69 8.85
C VAL A 73 0.10 20.09 8.61
N SER A 74 0.85 19.31 7.83
CA SER A 74 2.23 19.69 7.52
C SER A 74 2.25 20.87 6.55
N ALA A 75 3.00 21.92 6.89
CA ALA A 75 3.17 23.11 6.05
C ALA A 75 3.74 22.80 4.65
N LYS A 76 4.36 21.61 4.48
CA LYS A 76 4.96 21.17 3.21
C LYS A 76 4.07 20.18 2.43
N GLY A 77 2.88 19.83 2.93
CA GLY A 77 1.93 18.91 2.28
C GLY A 77 2.40 17.45 2.16
N ARG A 78 3.44 17.05 2.90
CA ARG A 78 4.07 15.71 2.83
C ARG A 78 3.84 14.85 4.07
N GLY A 79 2.96 15.25 4.99
CA GLY A 79 2.65 14.44 6.17
C GLY A 79 1.65 13.32 5.87
N ARG A 80 1.29 12.54 6.90
CA ARG A 80 0.39 11.39 6.72
C ARG A 80 -1.03 11.79 6.33
N GLU A 81 -1.41 13.06 6.49
CA GLU A 81 -2.65 13.63 5.96
C GLU A 81 -2.79 13.39 4.44
N SER A 82 -1.66 13.45 3.70
CA SER A 82 -1.63 13.23 2.25
C SER A 82 -1.28 11.78 1.85
N ASP A 83 -0.88 10.91 2.80
CA ASP A 83 -0.67 9.47 2.53
C ASP A 83 -1.99 8.71 2.37
N ARG A 84 -2.24 8.24 1.15
CA ARG A 84 -3.42 7.43 0.82
C ARG A 84 -3.56 6.19 1.72
N ARG A 85 -2.47 5.53 2.10
CA ARG A 85 -2.52 4.31 2.93
C ARG A 85 -3.02 4.63 4.33
N TYR A 86 -2.63 5.76 4.89
CA TYR A 86 -3.06 6.20 6.21
C TYR A 86 -4.55 6.58 6.21
N ARG A 87 -4.99 7.35 5.20
CA ARG A 87 -6.42 7.63 5.01
C ARG A 87 -7.26 6.36 4.78
N ASP A 88 -6.76 5.43 3.97
CA ASP A 88 -7.45 4.15 3.72
C ASP A 88 -7.49 3.26 4.97
N LEU A 89 -6.52 3.37 5.89
CA LEU A 89 -6.56 2.71 7.19
C LEU A 89 -7.68 3.29 8.06
N CYS A 90 -7.75 4.63 8.19
CA CYS A 90 -8.81 5.29 8.96
C CYS A 90 -10.20 4.93 8.42
N ARG A 91 -10.41 4.94 7.10
CA ARG A 91 -11.67 4.48 6.48
C ARG A 91 -12.03 3.03 6.80
N ARG A 92 -11.04 2.14 6.92
CA ARG A 92 -11.29 0.73 7.26
C ARG A 92 -11.66 0.53 8.71
N LEU A 93 -11.12 1.38 9.59
CA LEU A 93 -11.38 1.37 11.02
C LEU A 93 -12.62 2.19 11.41
N GLY A 94 -13.15 3.01 10.50
CA GLY A 94 -14.29 3.90 10.79
C GLY A 94 -13.89 5.15 11.56
N PHE A 95 -12.64 5.61 11.42
CA PHE A 95 -12.15 6.79 12.13
C PHE A 95 -12.20 8.03 11.26
N GLY A 96 -12.77 9.09 11.81
CA GLY A 96 -12.67 10.43 11.25
C GLY A 96 -11.26 11.00 11.42
N MET A 97 -10.85 11.85 10.49
CA MET A 97 -9.50 12.42 10.45
C MET A 97 -9.58 13.93 10.24
N LEU A 98 -9.12 14.71 11.22
CA LEU A 98 -9.14 16.17 11.22
C LEU A 98 -7.73 16.75 11.05
N GLY A 99 -7.56 17.61 10.06
CA GLY A 99 -6.34 18.40 9.88
C GLY A 99 -6.52 19.78 10.49
N VAL A 100 -5.62 20.16 11.40
CA VAL A 100 -5.59 21.51 12.01
C VAL A 100 -4.45 22.31 11.38
N ALA A 101 -4.77 23.44 10.73
CA ALA A 101 -3.78 24.34 10.17
C ALA A 101 -3.16 25.26 11.25
N ASP A 102 -2.04 25.92 10.92
CA ASP A 102 -1.33 26.78 11.89
C ASP A 102 -2.15 28.01 12.33
N ASN A 103 -3.15 28.43 11.53
CA ASN A 103 -4.12 29.48 11.86
C ASN A 103 -5.30 28.98 12.72
N GLY A 104 -5.34 27.69 13.09
CA GLY A 104 -6.42 27.07 13.85
C GLY A 104 -7.59 26.57 13.01
N GLU A 105 -7.54 26.67 11.68
CA GLU A 105 -8.60 26.14 10.81
C GLU A 105 -8.63 24.60 10.86
N VAL A 106 -9.82 24.03 11.05
CA VAL A 106 -10.04 22.58 11.10
C VAL A 106 -10.65 22.11 9.78
N SER A 107 -10.06 21.07 9.19
CA SER A 107 -10.52 20.46 7.94
C SER A 107 -10.76 18.97 8.10
N VAL A 108 -11.86 18.47 7.54
CA VAL A 108 -12.17 17.03 7.51
C VAL A 108 -11.41 16.37 6.35
N ILE A 109 -10.42 15.55 6.67
CA ILE A 109 -9.62 14.80 5.68
C ILE A 109 -10.29 13.44 5.36
N VAL A 110 -10.87 12.80 6.36
CA VAL A 110 -11.69 11.59 6.26
C VAL A 110 -12.88 11.77 7.19
N GLY A 111 -14.10 11.56 6.70
CA GLY A 111 -15.28 11.53 7.58
C GLY A 111 -15.30 10.27 8.44
N SER A 112 -15.98 10.31 9.58
CA SER A 112 -16.15 9.15 10.46
C SER A 112 -16.89 7.98 9.78
N VAL A 113 -17.92 8.29 8.98
CA VAL A 113 -18.68 7.29 8.22
C VAL A 113 -18.36 7.40 6.72
N VAL A 114 -17.41 6.59 6.25
CA VAL A 114 -16.98 6.60 4.83
C VAL A 114 -17.00 5.19 4.24
N PRO A 115 -17.45 4.99 2.99
CA PRO A 115 -17.41 3.68 2.34
C PRO A 115 -16.02 3.04 2.37
N MET A 116 -15.96 1.74 2.67
CA MET A 116 -14.70 0.99 2.72
C MET A 116 -13.93 1.11 1.38
N PRO A 117 -12.58 1.22 1.42
CA PRO A 117 -11.78 1.25 0.20
C PRO A 117 -12.00 -0.01 -0.64
N ARG A 118 -12.37 0.19 -1.92
CA ARG A 118 -12.68 -0.89 -2.86
C ARG A 118 -11.55 -1.90 -2.97
N THR A 119 -11.91 -3.17 -3.12
CA THR A 119 -10.96 -4.25 -3.40
C THR A 119 -10.25 -4.03 -4.75
N ASN A 120 -9.07 -4.62 -4.92
CA ASN A 120 -8.32 -4.56 -6.17
C ASN A 120 -8.30 -5.93 -6.87
N PRO A 121 -9.38 -6.33 -7.58
CA PRO A 121 -9.48 -7.63 -8.22
C PRO A 121 -8.41 -7.85 -9.29
N LYS A 122 -7.97 -6.78 -9.99
CA LYS A 122 -6.87 -6.88 -10.97
C LYS A 122 -5.54 -7.28 -10.31
N ARG A 123 -5.20 -6.67 -9.16
CA ARG A 123 -4.01 -7.04 -8.38
C ARG A 123 -4.12 -8.46 -7.85
N ARG A 124 -5.28 -8.86 -7.32
CA ARG A 124 -5.56 -10.23 -6.87
C ARG A 124 -5.32 -11.26 -7.98
N SER A 125 -5.94 -11.07 -9.14
CA SER A 125 -5.77 -12.00 -10.27
C SER A 125 -4.33 -12.05 -10.78
N ARG A 126 -3.59 -10.94 -10.71
CA ARG A 126 -2.15 -10.93 -11.05
C ARG A 126 -1.34 -11.78 -10.06
N LEU A 127 -1.59 -11.64 -8.76
CA LEU A 127 -0.94 -12.45 -7.72
C LEU A 127 -1.25 -13.94 -7.92
N MET A 128 -2.51 -14.29 -8.16
CA MET A 128 -2.92 -15.68 -8.41
C MET A 128 -2.21 -16.28 -9.63
N ARG A 129 -2.19 -15.56 -10.76
CA ARG A 129 -1.52 -16.04 -11.98
C ARG A 129 -0.02 -16.20 -11.80
N GLU A 130 0.61 -15.29 -11.05
CA GLU A 130 2.03 -15.37 -10.78
C GLU A 130 2.34 -16.60 -9.93
N HIS A 131 1.59 -16.80 -8.83
CA HIS A 131 1.73 -17.96 -7.97
C HIS A 131 1.51 -19.29 -8.72
N GLN A 132 0.42 -19.40 -9.50
CA GLN A 132 0.11 -20.62 -10.27
C GLN A 132 1.15 -20.94 -11.34
N LYS A 133 1.78 -19.92 -11.95
CA LYS A 133 2.79 -20.13 -12.99
C LYS A 133 4.18 -20.35 -12.40
N ARG A 134 4.44 -19.90 -11.17
CA ARG A 134 5.73 -20.06 -10.50
C ARG A 134 5.90 -21.53 -10.11
N LYS A 135 6.99 -22.14 -10.55
CA LYS A 135 7.35 -23.51 -10.18
C LYS A 135 8.10 -23.50 -8.85
N GLY A 136 7.62 -24.29 -7.89
CA GLY A 136 8.20 -24.40 -6.56
C GLY A 136 8.16 -23.09 -5.75
N ASP A 137 8.89 -23.07 -4.65
CA ASP A 137 9.10 -21.88 -3.82
C ASP A 137 10.60 -21.49 -3.81
N PRO A 138 11.10 -20.85 -4.88
CA PRO A 138 12.53 -20.67 -5.10
C PRO A 138 13.19 -19.60 -4.22
N ALA A 139 12.44 -18.91 -3.36
CA ALA A 139 12.97 -17.80 -2.56
C ALA A 139 12.47 -17.87 -1.12
N ILE A 140 13.41 -17.94 -0.16
CA ILE A 140 13.10 -17.71 1.25
C ILE A 140 12.83 -16.21 1.42
N GLY A 141 11.69 -15.87 2.03
CA GLY A 141 11.25 -14.49 2.22
C GLY A 141 12.29 -13.62 2.95
N GLY A 142 12.29 -12.31 2.68
CA GLY A 142 13.17 -11.34 3.35
C GLY A 142 14.51 -11.05 2.66
N SER A 143 14.82 -11.72 1.54
CA SER A 143 16.01 -11.37 0.75
C SER A 143 15.83 -10.04 0.00
N THR A 144 16.61 -9.03 0.35
CA THR A 144 16.55 -7.68 -0.25
C THR A 144 17.61 -7.41 -1.30
N ARG A 145 18.62 -8.29 -1.43
CA ARG A 145 19.81 -8.08 -2.29
C ARG A 145 19.91 -9.04 -3.48
N THR A 146 19.01 -10.02 -3.57
CA THR A 146 19.03 -11.01 -4.67
C THR A 146 17.80 -10.82 -5.56
N PRO A 147 17.96 -10.82 -6.90
CA PRO A 147 16.81 -10.73 -7.80
C PRO A 147 15.79 -11.84 -7.54
N LEU A 148 14.53 -11.49 -7.25
CA LEU A 148 13.49 -12.45 -6.86
C LEU A 148 13.09 -13.39 -8.00
N MET A 149 13.29 -14.71 -7.88
CA MET A 149 12.86 -15.68 -8.88
C MET A 149 11.33 -15.66 -9.10
N THR A 150 10.88 -15.07 -10.21
CA THR A 150 9.47 -14.97 -10.59
C THR A 150 9.11 -16.01 -11.65
N ALA A 151 7.82 -16.28 -11.84
CA ALA A 151 7.35 -17.11 -12.96
C ALA A 151 7.86 -16.62 -14.33
N TYR A 152 7.92 -15.30 -14.54
CA TYR A 152 8.45 -14.73 -15.78
C TYR A 152 9.95 -15.03 -15.94
N ARG A 153 10.76 -14.90 -14.87
CA ARG A 153 12.17 -15.24 -14.94
C ARG A 153 12.39 -16.72 -15.19
N GLN A 154 11.62 -17.61 -14.57
CA GLN A 154 11.68 -19.05 -14.84
C GLN A 154 11.41 -19.37 -16.32
N GLN A 155 10.43 -18.70 -16.93
CA GLN A 155 10.17 -18.86 -18.36
C GLN A 155 11.29 -18.27 -19.23
N ALA A 156 11.87 -17.12 -18.85
CA ALA A 156 13.01 -16.55 -19.54
C ALA A 156 14.26 -17.45 -19.46
N LEU A 157 14.53 -18.03 -18.29
CA LEU A 157 15.59 -19.04 -18.11
C LEU A 157 15.31 -20.29 -18.95
N GLY A 158 14.05 -20.72 -19.05
CA GLY A 158 13.66 -21.80 -19.96
C GLY A 158 13.99 -21.48 -21.43
N CYS A 159 13.69 -20.28 -21.90
CA CYS A 159 14.08 -19.84 -23.24
C CYS A 159 15.60 -19.81 -23.40
N ALA A 160 16.30 -19.28 -22.39
CA ALA A 160 17.76 -19.19 -22.41
C ALA A 160 18.39 -20.58 -22.47
N ALA A 161 17.91 -21.53 -21.67
CA ALA A 161 18.42 -22.90 -21.66
C ALA A 161 18.27 -23.59 -23.02
N VAL A 162 17.15 -23.35 -23.72
CA VAL A 162 16.94 -23.86 -25.09
C VAL A 162 17.90 -23.21 -26.09
N LEU A 163 18.24 -21.94 -25.91
CA LEU A 163 19.16 -21.18 -26.77
C LEU A 163 20.65 -21.36 -26.42
N ALA A 164 20.97 -22.08 -25.35
CA ALA A 164 22.35 -22.28 -24.90
C ALA A 164 23.24 -22.97 -25.95
N GLY A 165 22.64 -23.81 -26.80
CA GLY A 165 23.33 -24.50 -27.91
C GLY A 165 23.47 -23.69 -29.20
N GLY A 166 22.90 -22.48 -29.27
CA GLY A 166 22.98 -21.60 -30.44
C GLY A 166 21.63 -20.97 -30.85
N PRO A 167 21.64 -20.08 -31.87
CA PRO A 167 20.44 -19.39 -32.29
C PRO A 167 19.36 -20.30 -32.88
N LEU A 168 18.10 -20.11 -32.48
CA LEU A 168 16.96 -20.92 -32.93
C LEU A 168 15.78 -20.07 -33.39
N LYS A 169 14.93 -20.64 -34.24
CA LYS A 169 13.65 -20.01 -34.62
C LYS A 169 12.69 -20.00 -33.42
N VAL A 170 11.91 -18.93 -33.29
CA VAL A 170 10.90 -18.78 -32.21
C VAL A 170 9.96 -19.99 -32.10
N ARG A 171 9.61 -20.62 -33.24
CA ARG A 171 8.74 -21.81 -33.27
C ARG A 171 9.34 -23.02 -32.53
N GLU A 172 10.67 -23.17 -32.57
CA GLU A 172 11.38 -24.30 -31.96
C GLU A 172 11.45 -24.09 -30.44
N ILE A 173 11.70 -22.85 -30.01
CA ILE A 173 11.71 -22.48 -28.59
C ILE A 173 10.32 -22.65 -27.94
N ARG A 174 9.25 -22.38 -28.72
CA ARG A 174 7.86 -22.54 -28.27
C ARG A 174 7.48 -23.97 -27.89
N ALA A 175 8.18 -24.98 -28.41
CA ALA A 175 7.93 -26.37 -28.05
C ALA A 175 8.16 -26.62 -26.55
N SER A 176 9.16 -25.95 -25.97
CA SER A 176 9.49 -26.05 -24.54
C SER A 176 8.89 -24.90 -23.71
N VAL A 177 8.77 -23.71 -24.29
CA VAL A 177 8.26 -22.52 -23.61
C VAL A 177 7.19 -21.84 -24.47
N PRO A 178 5.89 -22.13 -24.27
CA PRO A 178 4.81 -21.61 -25.13
C PRO A 178 4.79 -20.08 -25.29
N GLU A 179 5.17 -19.35 -24.23
CA GLU A 179 5.22 -17.88 -24.19
C GLU A 179 6.52 -17.28 -24.77
N ALA A 180 7.39 -18.09 -25.37
CA ALA A 180 8.73 -17.68 -25.82
C ALA A 180 8.73 -16.43 -26.69
N ALA A 181 7.80 -16.32 -27.65
CA ALA A 181 7.73 -15.17 -28.55
C ALA A 181 7.62 -13.83 -27.79
N LYS A 182 6.75 -13.77 -26.77
CA LYS A 182 6.55 -12.57 -25.96
C LYS A 182 7.77 -12.26 -25.10
N ILE A 183 8.42 -13.29 -24.57
CA ILE A 183 9.60 -13.16 -23.73
C ILE A 183 10.80 -12.64 -24.54
N LEU A 184 11.06 -13.26 -25.69
CA LEU A 184 12.16 -12.89 -26.59
C LEU A 184 11.99 -11.49 -27.17
N GLN A 185 10.77 -11.12 -27.56
CA GLN A 185 10.48 -9.76 -28.05
C GLN A 185 10.58 -8.71 -26.95
N GLY A 186 10.05 -9.01 -25.75
CA GLY A 186 10.09 -8.08 -24.63
C GLY A 186 11.48 -7.88 -24.06
N ASN A 187 12.35 -8.90 -24.15
CA ASN A 187 13.75 -8.91 -23.73
C ASN A 187 14.04 -8.12 -22.44
N VAL A 188 13.18 -8.29 -21.43
CA VAL A 188 13.16 -7.44 -20.21
C VAL A 188 14.51 -7.44 -19.48
N TYR A 189 15.28 -8.53 -19.61
CA TYR A 189 16.58 -8.70 -18.96
C TYR A 189 17.78 -8.48 -19.87
N GLY A 190 17.57 -8.23 -21.17
CA GLY A 190 18.66 -8.10 -22.14
C GLY A 190 19.39 -9.42 -22.45
N TRP A 191 18.80 -10.57 -22.13
CA TRP A 191 19.41 -11.90 -22.30
C TRP A 191 19.39 -12.42 -23.74
N PHE A 192 18.56 -11.83 -24.59
CA PHE A 192 18.33 -12.33 -25.93
C PHE A 192 18.73 -11.30 -26.96
N GLU A 193 19.18 -11.76 -28.12
CA GLU A 193 19.39 -10.92 -29.29
C GLU A 193 18.71 -11.52 -30.50
N ARG A 194 18.25 -10.66 -31.41
CA ARG A 194 17.62 -11.09 -32.65
C ARG A 194 18.68 -11.15 -33.73
N VAL A 195 19.11 -12.38 -34.05
CA VAL A 195 20.13 -12.65 -35.07
C VAL A 195 19.56 -12.45 -36.47
N GLU A 196 18.32 -12.93 -36.70
CA GLU A 196 17.59 -12.74 -37.95
C GLU A 196 16.08 -12.57 -37.69
N ARG A 197 15.29 -12.41 -38.75
CA ARG A 197 13.84 -12.36 -38.61
C ARG A 197 13.28 -13.66 -38.04
N GLY A 198 12.87 -13.60 -36.77
CA GLY A 198 12.26 -14.74 -36.07
C GLY A 198 13.28 -15.77 -35.55
N VAL A 199 14.57 -15.44 -35.59
CA VAL A 199 15.67 -16.23 -35.03
C VAL A 199 16.33 -15.44 -33.91
N TYR A 200 16.49 -16.07 -32.75
CA TYR A 200 17.06 -15.43 -31.56
C TYR A 200 18.24 -16.25 -31.04
N GLY A 201 19.23 -15.56 -30.50
CA GLY A 201 20.37 -16.11 -29.77
C GLY A 201 20.45 -15.56 -28.35
N LEU A 202 21.44 -16.01 -27.59
CA LEU A 202 21.77 -15.49 -26.27
C LEU A 202 22.84 -14.41 -26.36
N THR A 203 22.67 -13.36 -25.56
CA THR A 203 23.75 -12.41 -25.28
C THR A 203 24.67 -12.97 -24.19
N PRO A 204 25.87 -12.38 -23.97
CA PRO A 204 26.74 -12.74 -22.85
C PRO A 204 26.01 -12.71 -21.49
N ALA A 205 25.18 -11.68 -21.25
CA ALA A 205 24.37 -11.57 -20.04
C ALA A 205 23.33 -12.70 -19.88
N GLY A 206 22.84 -13.25 -21.00
CA GLY A 206 21.96 -14.42 -21.00
C GLY A 206 22.68 -15.70 -20.59
N HIS A 207 23.93 -15.89 -21.04
CA HIS A 207 24.78 -16.99 -20.60
C HIS A 207 25.10 -16.91 -19.10
N GLU A 208 25.55 -15.74 -18.62
CA GLU A 208 25.81 -15.50 -17.20
C GLU A 208 24.57 -15.77 -16.32
N ALA A 209 23.38 -15.42 -16.80
CA ALA A 209 22.15 -15.66 -16.08
C ALA A 209 21.83 -17.16 -15.94
N LEU A 210 22.13 -17.98 -16.94
CA LEU A 210 21.97 -19.43 -16.82
C LEU A 210 22.91 -19.98 -15.74
N GLU A 211 24.19 -19.62 -15.77
CA GLU A 211 25.17 -20.06 -14.76
C GLU A 211 24.74 -19.69 -13.34
N ARG A 212 24.17 -18.49 -13.18
CA ARG A 212 23.71 -17.98 -11.89
C ARG A 212 22.51 -18.73 -11.32
N TRP A 213 21.58 -19.19 -12.17
CA TRP A 213 20.24 -19.64 -11.75
C TRP A 213 19.91 -21.09 -12.09
N GLN A 214 20.79 -21.80 -12.80
CA GLN A 214 20.62 -23.22 -13.17
C GLN A 214 21.17 -24.20 -12.10
N ARG A 215 21.54 -23.69 -10.91
CA ARG A 215 21.88 -24.52 -9.74
C ARG A 215 20.64 -24.94 -8.97
#